data_AF-A0A8J4PYX9-F1
#
_entry.id   AF-A0A8J4PYX9-F1
#
_cell.length_a   1.000
_cell.length_b   1.000
_cell.length_c   1.000
_cell.angle_alpha   90.00
_cell.angle_beta   90.00
_cell.angle_gamma   90.00
#
_symmetry.space_group_name_H-M   'P 1'
#
loop_
_entity.id
_entity.type
_entity.pdbx_description
1 polymer ?
#
loop_
_entity_poly.entity_id
_entity_poly.type
_entity_poly.pdbx_seq_one_letter_code
_entity_poly.pdbx_strand_id
1 'polypeptide(L)'
;MIKLSSEKVTLLAFCIFTFILFTVQNMAIDENNNSSNNNNNNNNGDKNSDSGGSNENVNHISISQHREKDFKENSNSKNDEEGERVEEEEEDEEEQEQEEEQEEEQDREEEEDDQEEEEEEQEQEQEEEEIGMFGVDVVKLMELQKDEDYDIDQEDQDEEVPMILTFLLDRIKDLNGFQTEGIFRIPGNLKVVETLANEGFNPEDEDLDQSAHVWSSLLKKWIRDLPEPLFSEDIIAKIQTNTVDYEFDIDNVLQSIHPPVYRYILKKIGLFFGELIQDEHYSLTKMNQDNLSVILAPTLFKIIPSANATSSAFLLDVLKNQKKEIAFVKSFLLYFKQQFINDNN
;
A
#
# COMPACT_ATOMS: atom_id res chain seq x y z
N MET A 1 -2.89 3.83 -35.37
CA MET A 1 -1.52 3.31 -35.62
C MET A 1 -0.53 4.44 -35.34
N ILE A 2 -0.31 4.73 -34.06
CA ILE A 2 0.56 5.83 -33.61
C ILE A 2 1.95 5.22 -33.39
N LYS A 3 2.94 5.66 -34.17
CA LYS A 3 4.35 5.33 -33.95
C LYS A 3 4.82 6.10 -32.72
N LEU A 4 5.01 5.41 -31.59
CA LEU A 4 5.78 5.98 -30.49
C LEU A 4 7.21 6.26 -30.97
N SER A 5 7.73 7.43 -30.60
CA SER A 5 9.10 7.87 -30.93
C SER A 5 10.12 6.87 -30.41
N SER A 6 11.09 6.52 -31.27
CA SER A 6 12.18 5.58 -31.00
C SER A 6 12.94 5.87 -29.71
N GLU A 7 12.93 7.12 -29.24
CA GLU A 7 13.60 7.54 -28.02
C GLU A 7 12.93 7.01 -26.74
N LYS A 8 11.60 6.87 -26.73
CA LYS A 8 10.83 6.37 -25.57
C LYS A 8 11.01 4.85 -25.36
N VAL A 9 11.15 4.10 -26.46
CA VAL A 9 11.44 2.65 -26.42
C VAL A 9 12.85 2.39 -25.90
N THR A 10 13.82 3.25 -26.25
CA THR A 10 15.19 3.14 -25.71
C THR A 10 15.27 3.48 -24.22
N LEU A 11 14.45 4.40 -23.70
CA LEU A 11 14.48 4.76 -22.28
C LEU A 11 13.89 3.63 -21.41
N LEU A 12 12.76 3.07 -21.81
CA LEU A 12 12.14 1.93 -21.12
C LEU A 12 13.04 0.68 -21.17
N ALA A 13 13.68 0.43 -22.31
CA ALA A 13 14.65 -0.66 -22.44
C ALA A 13 15.91 -0.45 -21.60
N PHE A 14 16.33 0.81 -21.38
CA PHE A 14 17.46 1.15 -20.52
C PHE A 14 17.12 0.90 -19.04
N CYS A 15 15.94 1.31 -18.58
CA CYS A 15 15.49 1.08 -17.20
C CYS A 15 15.34 -0.42 -16.86
N ILE A 16 14.81 -1.22 -17.80
CA ILE A 16 14.69 -2.67 -17.60
C ILE A 16 16.08 -3.33 -17.60
N PHE A 17 17.02 -2.86 -18.42
CA PHE A 17 18.38 -3.41 -18.48
C PHE A 17 19.20 -3.07 -17.23
N THR A 18 19.04 -1.88 -16.65
CA THR A 18 19.69 -1.50 -15.38
C THR A 18 19.11 -2.27 -14.19
N PHE A 19 17.80 -2.52 -14.17
CA PHE A 19 17.13 -3.34 -13.15
C PHE A 19 17.59 -4.82 -13.17
N ILE A 20 17.77 -5.40 -14.37
CA ILE A 20 18.28 -6.79 -14.49
C ILE A 20 19.76 -6.88 -14.10
N LEU A 21 20.58 -5.87 -14.42
CA LEU A 21 21.98 -5.87 -13.99
C LEU A 21 22.13 -5.72 -12.48
N PHE A 22 21.31 -4.87 -11.84
CA PHE A 22 21.32 -4.66 -10.39
C PHE A 22 20.91 -5.94 -9.62
N THR A 23 19.83 -6.60 -10.07
CA THR A 23 19.35 -7.86 -9.45
C THR A 23 20.36 -9.01 -9.57
N VAL A 24 21.07 -9.12 -10.71
CA VAL A 24 22.10 -10.15 -10.91
C VAL A 24 23.35 -9.89 -10.05
N GLN A 25 23.68 -8.63 -9.77
CA GLN A 25 24.81 -8.28 -8.91
C GLN A 25 24.54 -8.59 -7.44
N ASN A 26 23.31 -8.36 -6.96
CA ASN A 26 22.91 -8.67 -5.58
C ASN A 26 22.79 -10.18 -5.32
N MET A 27 22.34 -10.97 -6.31
CA MET A 27 22.31 -12.44 -6.17
C MET A 27 23.72 -13.08 -6.07
N ALA A 28 24.79 -12.39 -6.46
CA ALA A 28 26.15 -12.90 -6.39
C ALA A 28 26.83 -12.68 -5.02
N ILE A 29 26.23 -11.89 -4.13
CA ILE A 29 26.81 -11.53 -2.83
C ILE A 29 26.41 -12.52 -1.72
N ASP A 30 25.25 -13.17 -1.84
CA ASP A 30 24.71 -14.06 -0.80
C ASP A 30 25.34 -15.46 -0.72
N GLU A 31 26.13 -15.90 -1.71
CA GLU A 31 26.78 -17.22 -1.67
C GLU A 31 28.11 -17.26 -0.88
N ASN A 32 28.65 -16.12 -0.42
CA ASN A 32 30.01 -16.08 0.16
C ASN A 32 30.12 -16.01 1.69
N ASN A 33 29.01 -15.85 2.43
CA ASN A 33 29.08 -15.61 3.89
C ASN A 33 28.73 -16.79 4.79
N ASN A 34 28.61 -18.01 4.26
CA ASN A 34 28.28 -19.19 5.08
C ASN A 34 29.41 -20.23 5.13
N SER A 35 30.58 -19.83 5.64
CA SER A 35 31.55 -20.79 6.18
C SER A 35 32.58 -20.09 7.07
N SER A 36 32.28 -19.95 8.37
CA SER A 36 33.22 -20.25 9.47
C SER A 36 32.61 -19.86 10.81
N ASN A 37 31.95 -20.80 11.47
CA ASN A 37 31.84 -20.73 12.93
C ASN A 37 31.88 -22.14 13.51
N ASN A 38 33.04 -22.55 14.01
CA ASN A 38 33.08 -23.58 15.05
C ASN A 38 34.40 -23.57 15.84
N ASN A 39 34.23 -23.80 17.15
CA ASN A 39 35.19 -24.25 18.16
C ASN A 39 36.04 -23.20 18.90
N ASN A 40 35.56 -22.87 20.10
CA ASN A 40 35.96 -23.41 21.41
C ASN A 40 36.15 -22.28 22.43
N ASN A 41 35.31 -22.24 23.48
CA ASN A 41 35.53 -22.89 24.78
C ASN A 41 36.93 -22.59 25.37
N ASN A 42 37.10 -22.09 26.59
CA ASN A 42 36.34 -22.45 27.77
C ASN A 42 36.77 -21.56 28.95
N ASN A 43 35.81 -21.38 29.87
CA ASN A 43 35.94 -21.32 31.32
C ASN A 43 36.65 -20.10 31.95
N ASN A 44 35.91 -19.21 32.61
CA ASN A 44 35.19 -19.36 33.89
C ASN A 44 36.04 -18.90 35.07
N GLY A 45 35.44 -18.04 35.89
CA GLY A 45 35.78 -17.89 37.30
C GLY A 45 35.96 -16.42 37.67
N ASP A 46 34.88 -15.69 37.90
CA ASP A 46 34.18 -15.58 39.19
C ASP A 46 34.69 -14.40 40.04
N LYS A 47 33.70 -13.60 40.47
CA LYS A 47 33.60 -12.85 41.73
C LYS A 47 34.15 -11.43 41.79
N ASN A 48 33.19 -10.52 41.66
CA ASN A 48 32.67 -9.65 42.73
C ASN A 48 33.64 -8.78 43.55
N SER A 49 33.23 -7.51 43.57
CA SER A 49 33.01 -6.65 44.74
C SER A 49 34.22 -5.99 45.39
N ASP A 50 34.17 -4.67 45.36
CA ASP A 50 33.91 -3.81 46.53
C ASP A 50 34.95 -2.71 46.77
N SER A 51 34.40 -1.53 47.02
CA SER A 51 34.88 -0.48 47.93
C SER A 51 36.24 0.18 47.69
N GLY A 52 36.19 1.50 47.42
CA GLY A 52 36.38 2.48 48.49
C GLY A 52 37.82 2.84 48.88
N GLY A 53 38.20 4.06 48.54
CA GLY A 53 38.65 5.03 49.54
C GLY A 53 40.15 5.31 49.70
N SER A 54 40.46 6.59 49.48
CA SER A 54 41.29 7.47 50.34
C SER A 54 42.82 7.27 50.42
N ASN A 55 43.49 8.29 49.88
CA ASN A 55 44.44 9.19 50.53
C ASN A 55 45.72 8.68 51.22
N GLU A 56 46.77 9.45 50.88
CA GLU A 56 47.82 9.99 51.75
C GLU A 56 49.15 9.23 51.90
N ASN A 57 50.14 9.85 51.24
CA ASN A 57 51.34 10.44 51.82
C ASN A 57 52.48 9.54 52.39
N VAL A 58 53.62 9.71 51.70
CA VAL A 58 54.87 10.29 52.24
C VAL A 58 55.96 9.35 52.80
N ASN A 59 57.15 9.59 52.24
CA ASN A 59 58.52 9.42 52.75
C ASN A 59 59.11 8.01 52.81
N HIS A 60 60.41 7.78 52.61
CA HIS A 60 61.58 8.44 52.00
C HIS A 60 62.76 7.49 52.31
N ILE A 61 63.97 7.85 51.85
CA ILE A 61 65.30 7.38 52.30
C ILE A 61 65.67 5.99 51.71
N SER A 62 66.72 5.82 50.90
CA SER A 62 68.11 5.99 51.37
C SER A 62 69.19 5.69 50.33
N ILE A 63 70.18 6.62 50.25
CA ILE A 63 71.64 6.39 50.42
C ILE A 63 72.31 5.56 49.30
N SER A 64 73.24 6.07 48.49
CA SER A 64 74.67 6.36 48.74
C SER A 64 75.33 6.43 47.34
N GLN A 65 76.46 7.09 47.01
CA GLN A 65 77.65 7.56 47.71
C GLN A 65 78.52 8.39 46.73
N HIS A 66 79.17 9.46 47.23
CA HIS A 66 80.57 9.92 46.98
C HIS A 66 81.09 10.15 45.53
N ARG A 67 81.91 11.16 45.19
CA ARG A 67 82.72 12.18 45.89
C ARG A 67 83.38 13.12 44.85
N GLU A 68 83.59 14.39 45.22
CA GLU A 68 84.69 15.32 44.83
C GLU A 68 84.80 15.77 43.35
N LYS A 69 85.16 17.02 42.97
CA LYS A 69 85.56 18.26 43.66
C LYS A 69 85.52 19.41 42.63
N ASP A 70 85.01 20.56 43.08
CA ASP A 70 85.32 21.97 42.78
C ASP A 70 86.19 22.35 41.56
N PHE A 71 85.73 23.27 40.70
CA PHE A 71 86.06 24.72 40.76
C PHE A 71 85.48 25.50 39.55
N LYS A 72 84.65 26.49 39.87
CA LYS A 72 84.50 27.84 39.27
C LYS A 72 84.03 28.10 37.82
N GLU A 73 83.04 29.00 37.83
CA GLU A 73 82.87 30.21 37.01
C GLU A 73 82.18 30.10 35.64
N ASN A 74 80.90 30.50 35.67
CA ASN A 74 80.39 31.72 35.02
C ASN A 74 80.14 31.67 33.50
N SER A 75 78.86 31.59 33.11
CA SER A 75 78.16 32.30 32.01
C SER A 75 76.87 31.52 31.68
N ASN A 76 75.72 31.93 32.21
CA ASN A 76 74.69 32.73 31.53
C ASN A 76 74.56 32.53 30.01
N SER A 77 73.30 32.31 29.60
CA SER A 77 72.72 32.45 28.26
C SER A 77 72.70 31.19 27.38
N LYS A 78 71.94 30.15 27.77
CA LYS A 78 71.39 29.13 26.85
C LYS A 78 70.06 28.46 27.26
N ASN A 79 69.46 28.81 28.39
CA ASN A 79 68.33 28.02 28.94
C ASN A 79 66.94 28.66 28.79
N ASP A 80 66.82 29.81 28.12
CA ASP A 80 65.51 30.42 27.87
C ASP A 80 64.95 30.00 26.49
N GLU A 81 65.78 29.50 25.56
CA GLU A 81 65.35 29.03 24.23
C GLU A 81 64.90 27.55 24.19
N GLU A 82 65.17 26.76 25.23
CA GLU A 82 64.73 25.34 25.32
C GLU A 82 63.42 25.16 26.10
N GLY A 83 62.99 26.14 26.91
CA GLY A 83 61.71 26.13 27.62
C GLY A 83 60.56 26.66 26.77
N GLU A 84 60.76 27.80 26.09
CA GLU A 84 59.80 28.35 25.11
C GLU A 84 59.50 27.34 23.98
N ARG A 85 60.50 26.55 23.57
CA ARG A 85 60.35 25.56 22.49
C ARG A 85 59.56 24.30 22.89
N VAL A 86 59.52 23.99 24.18
CA VAL A 86 58.75 22.84 24.71
C VAL A 86 57.32 23.27 25.03
N GLU A 87 57.12 24.51 25.48
CA GLU A 87 55.77 25.10 25.62
C GLU A 87 55.12 25.33 24.24
N GLU A 88 55.86 25.76 23.21
CA GLU A 88 55.37 25.83 21.83
C GLU A 88 55.05 24.44 21.24
N GLU A 89 55.86 23.41 21.52
CA GLU A 89 55.60 22.03 21.05
C GLU A 89 54.39 21.39 21.77
N GLU A 90 54.16 21.69 23.06
CA GLU A 90 52.96 21.24 23.80
C GLU A 90 51.69 21.98 23.36
N GLU A 91 51.76 23.29 23.06
CA GLU A 91 50.62 24.04 22.48
C GLU A 91 50.29 23.57 21.06
N ASP A 92 51.29 23.25 20.23
CA ASP A 92 51.09 22.70 18.87
C ASP A 92 50.49 21.27 18.91
N GLU A 93 50.78 20.46 19.94
CA GLU A 93 50.17 19.14 20.16
C GLU A 93 48.72 19.27 20.66
N GLU A 94 48.42 20.21 21.58
CA GLU A 94 47.04 20.48 22.03
C GLU A 94 46.16 21.08 20.93
N GLU A 95 46.70 21.92 20.03
CA GLU A 95 45.97 22.41 18.85
C GLU A 95 45.68 21.28 17.85
N GLN A 96 46.62 20.35 17.64
CA GLN A 96 46.40 19.18 16.78
C GLN A 96 45.36 18.22 17.36
N GLU A 97 45.38 17.94 18.66
CA GLU A 97 44.35 17.11 19.31
C GLU A 97 42.96 17.76 19.21
N GLN A 98 42.87 19.09 19.31
CA GLN A 98 41.60 19.82 19.14
C GLN A 98 41.10 19.86 17.68
N GLU A 99 42.00 19.89 16.70
CA GLU A 99 41.63 19.77 15.28
C GLU A 99 41.16 18.34 14.97
N GLU A 100 41.83 17.31 15.48
CA GLU A 100 41.40 15.90 15.32
C GLU A 100 40.05 15.63 16.00
N GLU A 101 39.79 16.17 17.21
CA GLU A 101 38.48 16.04 17.87
C GLU A 101 37.35 16.75 17.09
N GLN A 102 37.65 17.88 16.45
CA GLN A 102 36.67 18.61 15.61
C GLN A 102 36.39 17.91 14.29
N GLU A 103 37.40 17.28 13.67
CA GLU A 103 37.20 16.44 12.48
C GLU A 103 36.37 15.19 12.83
N GLU A 104 36.64 14.52 13.95
CA GLU A 104 35.83 13.36 14.40
C GLU A 104 34.39 13.72 14.77
N GLU A 105 34.13 14.94 15.24
CA GLU A 105 32.77 15.42 15.53
C GLU A 105 32.02 15.76 14.24
N GLN A 106 32.69 16.36 13.24
CA GLN A 106 32.12 16.60 11.91
C GLN A 106 31.82 15.29 11.17
N ASP A 107 32.73 14.32 11.19
CA ASP A 107 32.52 13.01 10.56
C ASP A 107 31.31 12.28 11.19
N ARG A 108 31.09 12.45 12.49
CA ARG A 108 29.92 11.87 13.18
C ARG A 108 28.61 12.57 12.84
N GLU A 109 28.62 13.90 12.71
CA GLU A 109 27.45 14.65 12.26
C GLU A 109 27.08 14.29 10.81
N GLU A 110 28.06 14.14 9.92
CA GLU A 110 27.82 13.68 8.54
C GLU A 110 27.28 12.24 8.49
N GLU A 111 27.80 11.32 9.31
CA GLU A 111 27.29 9.94 9.40
C GLU A 111 25.86 9.85 9.98
N GLU A 112 25.47 10.77 10.87
CA GLU A 112 24.10 10.86 11.41
C GLU A 112 23.12 11.44 10.37
N ASP A 113 23.51 12.49 9.65
CA ASP A 113 22.72 13.08 8.56
C ASP A 113 22.50 12.07 7.41
N ASP A 114 23.54 11.33 7.01
CA ASP A 114 23.43 10.27 5.98
C ASP A 114 22.49 9.14 6.43
N GLN A 115 22.48 8.79 7.73
CA GLN A 115 21.56 7.79 8.28
C GLN A 115 20.11 8.29 8.32
N GLU A 116 19.89 9.56 8.68
CA GLU A 116 18.55 10.16 8.62
C GLU A 116 18.03 10.24 7.17
N GLU A 117 18.88 10.59 6.20
CA GLU A 117 18.52 10.57 4.77
C GLU A 117 18.20 9.15 4.27
N GLU A 118 18.99 8.14 4.63
CA GLU A 118 18.70 6.73 4.28
C GLU A 118 17.42 6.21 4.94
N GLU A 119 17.11 6.61 6.18
CA GLU A 119 15.87 6.26 6.86
C GLU A 119 14.66 6.95 6.21
N GLU A 120 14.77 8.23 5.82
CA GLU A 120 13.72 8.94 5.08
C GLU A 120 13.49 8.36 3.67
N GLU A 121 14.55 7.96 2.96
CA GLU A 121 14.44 7.27 1.67
C GLU A 121 13.78 5.89 1.81
N GLN A 122 14.12 5.12 2.84
CA GLN A 122 13.49 3.83 3.13
C GLN A 122 12.03 3.95 3.56
N GLU A 123 11.66 5.01 4.30
CA GLU A 123 10.25 5.31 4.62
C GLU A 123 9.46 5.72 3.37
N GLN A 124 10.06 6.51 2.46
CA GLN A 124 9.46 6.88 1.17
C GLN A 124 9.31 5.67 0.23
N GLU A 125 10.29 4.77 0.17
CA GLU A 125 10.20 3.52 -0.60
C GLU A 125 9.17 2.53 0.00
N GLN A 126 8.95 2.53 1.32
CA GLN A 126 7.90 1.72 1.96
C GLN A 126 6.48 2.28 1.74
N GLU A 127 6.30 3.56 1.42
CA GLU A 127 5.01 4.15 1.06
C GLU A 127 4.59 3.92 -0.41
N GLU A 128 5.50 3.45 -1.28
CA GLU A 128 5.14 2.90 -2.60
C GLU A 128 4.63 1.44 -2.49
N GLU A 129 3.72 1.16 -1.56
CA GLU A 129 2.87 -0.03 -1.69
C GLU A 129 2.09 0.11 -3.02
N GLU A 130 2.43 -0.71 -4.02
CA GLU A 130 1.74 -0.79 -5.30
C GLU A 130 0.23 -0.89 -5.05
N ILE A 131 -0.48 0.24 -5.21
CA ILE A 131 -1.87 0.35 -4.80
C ILE A 131 -2.70 -0.60 -5.65
N GLY A 132 -3.14 -1.69 -5.04
CA GLY A 132 -3.87 -2.75 -5.74
C GLY A 132 -5.18 -2.28 -6.36
N MET A 133 -5.62 -2.96 -7.41
CA MET A 133 -6.90 -2.71 -8.08
C MET A 133 -8.14 -3.05 -7.23
N PHE A 134 -7.96 -3.83 -6.15
CA PHE A 134 -9.01 -4.36 -5.28
C PHE A 134 -8.71 -4.00 -3.82
N GLY A 135 -9.76 -3.87 -3.00
CA GLY A 135 -9.57 -3.55 -1.58
C GLY A 135 -9.26 -2.09 -1.29
N VAL A 136 -9.28 -1.23 -2.30
CA VAL A 136 -8.96 0.21 -2.15
C VAL A 136 -10.25 1.02 -2.03
N ASP A 137 -10.21 2.07 -1.20
CA ASP A 137 -11.33 2.99 -1.06
C ASP A 137 -11.64 3.68 -2.40
N VAL A 138 -12.93 3.83 -2.68
CA VAL A 138 -13.40 4.42 -3.93
C VAL A 138 -12.87 5.84 -4.12
N VAL A 139 -12.83 6.66 -3.06
CA VAL A 139 -12.34 8.05 -3.15
C VAL A 139 -10.85 8.05 -3.49
N LYS A 140 -10.07 7.17 -2.86
CA LYS A 140 -8.65 7.00 -3.18
C LYS A 140 -8.42 6.55 -4.62
N LEU A 141 -9.22 5.59 -5.13
CA LEU A 141 -9.16 5.19 -6.55
C LEU A 141 -9.42 6.39 -7.48
N MET A 142 -10.40 7.24 -7.14
CA MET A 142 -10.71 8.44 -7.93
C MET A 142 -9.61 9.51 -7.86
N GLU A 143 -8.82 9.56 -6.78
CA GLU A 143 -7.67 10.46 -6.65
C GLU A 143 -6.52 9.98 -7.53
N LEU A 144 -6.16 8.70 -7.42
CA LEU A 144 -5.05 8.10 -8.18
C LEU A 144 -5.26 8.21 -9.70
N GLN A 145 -6.49 8.02 -10.18
CA GLN A 145 -6.77 8.14 -11.62
C GLN A 145 -6.73 9.58 -12.17
N LYS A 146 -6.65 10.61 -11.30
CA LYS A 146 -6.53 12.01 -11.73
C LYS A 146 -5.08 12.46 -11.87
N ASP A 147 -4.16 11.81 -11.16
CA ASP A 147 -2.74 12.18 -11.11
C ASP A 147 -1.96 11.63 -12.31
N GLU A 148 -2.46 10.58 -12.97
CA GLU A 148 -1.97 10.17 -14.28
C GLU A 148 -2.50 11.14 -15.34
N ASP A 149 -1.60 11.95 -15.91
CA ASP A 149 -1.72 13.02 -16.92
C ASP A 149 -2.41 12.57 -18.25
N TYR A 150 -3.57 11.94 -18.14
CA TYR A 150 -4.46 11.62 -19.24
C TYR A 150 -5.18 12.92 -19.64
N ASP A 151 -4.71 13.53 -20.73
CA ASP A 151 -5.42 14.58 -21.48
C ASP A 151 -6.78 13.99 -21.95
N ILE A 152 -7.83 14.14 -21.14
CA ILE A 152 -9.19 13.69 -21.46
C ILE A 152 -10.05 14.94 -21.69
N ASP A 153 -10.58 15.04 -22.90
CA ASP A 153 -11.55 16.07 -23.27
C ASP A 153 -12.80 15.92 -22.37
N GLN A 154 -13.15 16.98 -21.64
CA GLN A 154 -14.16 17.14 -20.57
C GLN A 154 -15.63 16.83 -20.91
N GLU A 155 -15.93 15.86 -21.79
CA GLU A 155 -17.30 15.56 -22.23
C GLU A 155 -17.81 14.15 -21.89
N ASP A 156 -16.99 13.27 -21.30
CA ASP A 156 -17.40 11.90 -21.00
C ASP A 156 -17.91 11.72 -19.56
N GLN A 157 -19.18 11.34 -19.40
CA GLN A 157 -19.82 11.01 -18.10
C GLN A 157 -19.14 9.85 -17.35
N ASP A 158 -18.20 9.15 -18.00
CA ASP A 158 -17.45 8.04 -17.44
C ASP A 158 -16.33 8.48 -16.47
N GLU A 159 -16.05 9.78 -16.39
CA GLU A 159 -15.09 10.38 -15.46
C GLU A 159 -15.54 10.39 -13.98
N GLU A 160 -16.82 10.10 -13.72
CA GLU A 160 -17.40 10.18 -12.38
C GLU A 160 -17.27 8.89 -11.55
N VAL A 161 -16.64 7.85 -12.10
CA VAL A 161 -16.49 6.52 -11.48
C VAL A 161 -15.07 5.94 -11.62
N PRO A 162 -14.68 4.97 -10.76
CA PRO A 162 -13.39 4.31 -10.89
C PRO A 162 -13.21 3.62 -12.24
N MET A 163 -12.06 3.82 -12.91
CA MET A 163 -11.78 3.21 -14.22
C MET A 163 -11.96 1.69 -14.24
N ILE A 164 -11.56 1.01 -13.16
CA ILE A 164 -11.75 -0.44 -13.01
C ILE A 164 -13.22 -0.86 -13.14
N LEU A 165 -14.17 -0.06 -12.61
CA LEU A 165 -15.59 -0.37 -12.75
C LEU A 165 -16.01 -0.31 -14.21
N THR A 166 -15.60 0.74 -14.93
CA THR A 166 -15.86 0.89 -16.37
C THR A 166 -15.31 -0.30 -17.13
N PHE A 167 -14.03 -0.62 -16.94
CA PHE A 167 -13.38 -1.74 -17.60
C PHE A 167 -14.08 -3.08 -17.32
N LEU A 168 -14.41 -3.39 -16.06
CA LEU A 168 -15.07 -4.65 -15.71
C LEU A 168 -16.46 -4.78 -16.38
N LEU A 169 -17.22 -3.70 -16.46
CA LEU A 169 -18.53 -3.70 -17.11
C LEU A 169 -18.41 -3.87 -18.62
N ASP A 170 -17.52 -3.11 -19.26
CA ASP A 170 -17.30 -3.16 -20.71
C ASP A 170 -16.73 -4.50 -21.14
N ARG A 171 -15.76 -5.05 -20.39
CA ARG A 171 -15.20 -6.37 -20.65
C ARG A 171 -16.26 -7.47 -20.59
N ILE A 172 -17.25 -7.37 -19.69
CA ILE A 172 -18.38 -8.32 -19.67
C ILE A 172 -19.24 -8.16 -20.93
N LYS A 173 -19.49 -6.94 -21.41
CA LYS A 173 -20.25 -6.71 -22.65
C LYS A 173 -19.50 -7.25 -23.87
N ASP A 174 -18.22 -6.94 -24.00
CA ASP A 174 -17.36 -7.35 -25.12
C ASP A 174 -17.24 -8.88 -25.23
N LEU A 175 -17.25 -9.57 -24.10
CA LEU A 175 -17.26 -11.04 -24.05
C LEU A 175 -18.68 -11.65 -24.17
N ASN A 176 -19.62 -10.91 -24.75
CA ASN A 176 -21.01 -11.33 -24.99
C ASN A 176 -21.74 -11.72 -23.69
N GLY A 177 -21.51 -11.01 -22.59
CA GLY A 177 -22.17 -11.26 -21.31
C GLY A 177 -23.70 -11.25 -21.42
N PHE A 178 -24.27 -10.41 -22.29
CA PHE A 178 -25.72 -10.30 -22.50
C PHE A 178 -26.31 -11.42 -23.38
N GLN A 179 -25.48 -12.34 -23.84
CA GLN A 179 -25.87 -13.55 -24.55
C GLN A 179 -25.46 -14.82 -23.77
N THR A 180 -24.76 -14.65 -22.64
CA THR A 180 -24.21 -15.74 -21.85
C THR A 180 -25.26 -16.28 -20.88
N GLU A 181 -25.63 -17.55 -21.02
CA GLU A 181 -26.56 -18.22 -20.12
C GLU A 181 -26.06 -18.19 -18.67
N GLY A 182 -26.90 -17.74 -17.75
CA GLY A 182 -26.59 -17.71 -16.32
C GLY A 182 -25.48 -16.71 -15.94
N ILE A 183 -25.24 -15.66 -16.73
CA ILE A 183 -24.30 -14.59 -16.36
C ILE A 183 -24.61 -14.05 -14.94
N PHE A 184 -23.57 -13.75 -14.15
CA PHE A 184 -23.62 -13.47 -12.70
C PHE A 184 -24.08 -14.62 -11.78
N ARG A 185 -24.85 -15.60 -12.27
CA ARG A 185 -25.29 -16.77 -11.50
C ARG A 185 -24.22 -17.88 -11.48
N ILE A 186 -23.70 -18.23 -12.65
CA ILE A 186 -22.66 -19.26 -12.78
C ILE A 186 -21.31 -18.63 -12.39
N PRO A 187 -20.55 -19.24 -11.46
CA PRO A 187 -19.25 -18.72 -11.09
C PRO A 187 -18.22 -18.96 -12.20
N GLY A 188 -17.36 -17.96 -12.45
CA GLY A 188 -16.13 -18.15 -13.21
C GLY A 188 -15.12 -19.05 -12.51
N ASN A 189 -14.01 -19.33 -13.19
CA ASN A 189 -12.90 -20.09 -12.61
C ASN A 189 -12.31 -19.34 -11.41
N LEU A 190 -12.51 -19.88 -10.20
CA LEU A 190 -12.10 -19.23 -8.95
C LEU A 190 -10.60 -18.92 -8.93
N LYS A 191 -9.74 -19.81 -9.43
CA LYS A 191 -8.30 -19.58 -9.45
C LYS A 191 -7.94 -18.36 -10.29
N VAL A 192 -8.56 -18.23 -11.47
CA VAL A 192 -8.33 -17.08 -12.37
C VAL A 192 -8.87 -15.80 -11.74
N VAL A 193 -10.05 -15.84 -11.13
CA VAL A 193 -10.63 -14.68 -10.44
C VAL A 193 -9.73 -14.18 -9.31
N GLU A 194 -9.18 -15.09 -8.50
CA GLU A 194 -8.26 -14.71 -7.42
C GLU A 194 -6.92 -14.20 -7.95
N THR A 195 -6.37 -14.82 -8.99
CA THR A 195 -5.15 -14.33 -9.66
C THR A 195 -5.35 -12.90 -10.18
N LEU A 196 -6.41 -12.64 -10.96
CA LEU A 196 -6.70 -11.29 -11.49
C LEU A 196 -6.96 -10.25 -10.39
N ALA A 197 -7.53 -10.67 -9.25
CA ALA A 197 -7.82 -9.75 -8.15
C ALA A 197 -6.58 -9.40 -7.32
N ASN A 198 -5.64 -10.34 -7.17
CA ASN A 198 -4.46 -10.16 -6.31
C ASN A 198 -3.24 -9.65 -7.08
N GLU A 199 -3.05 -10.10 -8.32
CA GLU A 199 -1.90 -9.72 -9.18
C GLU A 199 -2.24 -8.52 -10.09
N GLY A 200 -3.50 -8.08 -10.12
CA GLY A 200 -3.98 -7.07 -11.05
C GLY A 200 -4.06 -7.59 -12.49
N PHE A 201 -4.36 -6.68 -13.41
CA PHE A 201 -4.37 -6.97 -14.84
C PHE A 201 -4.14 -5.69 -15.64
N ASN A 202 -3.45 -5.78 -16.77
CA ASN A 202 -3.33 -4.66 -17.71
C ASN A 202 -4.54 -4.67 -18.66
N PRO A 203 -5.38 -3.61 -18.70
CA PRO A 203 -6.50 -3.48 -19.64
C PRO A 203 -6.12 -3.66 -21.12
N GLU A 204 -4.87 -3.37 -21.50
CA GLU A 204 -4.37 -3.46 -22.87
C GLU A 204 -3.88 -4.88 -23.25
N ASP A 205 -3.83 -5.81 -22.30
CA ASP A 205 -3.35 -7.16 -22.55
C ASP A 205 -4.37 -7.98 -23.37
N GLU A 206 -3.93 -8.47 -24.54
CA GLU A 206 -4.75 -9.30 -25.44
C GLU A 206 -5.00 -10.71 -24.86
N ASP A 207 -4.12 -11.19 -23.99
CA ASP A 207 -4.15 -12.55 -23.42
C ASP A 207 -5.01 -12.67 -22.16
N LEU A 208 -5.73 -11.61 -21.78
CA LEU A 208 -6.70 -11.63 -20.68
C LEU A 208 -7.76 -12.73 -20.86
N ASP A 209 -8.28 -13.25 -19.74
CA ASP A 209 -9.28 -14.32 -19.75
C ASP A 209 -10.51 -13.92 -20.60
N GLN A 210 -11.04 -14.88 -21.36
CA GLN A 210 -12.09 -14.66 -22.36
C GLN A 210 -13.48 -15.15 -21.89
N SER A 211 -13.61 -15.52 -20.61
CA SER A 211 -14.86 -15.99 -20.02
C SER A 211 -15.64 -14.87 -19.35
N ALA A 212 -16.82 -14.54 -19.88
CA ALA A 212 -17.73 -13.59 -19.23
C ALA A 212 -18.08 -13.98 -17.78
N HIS A 213 -18.06 -15.28 -17.44
CA HIS A 213 -18.27 -15.73 -16.06
C HIS A 213 -17.14 -15.32 -15.12
N VAL A 214 -15.88 -15.33 -15.57
CA VAL A 214 -14.72 -14.85 -14.79
C VAL A 214 -14.90 -13.37 -14.48
N TRP A 215 -15.13 -12.54 -15.49
CA TRP A 215 -15.31 -11.10 -15.31
C TRP A 215 -16.55 -10.73 -14.49
N SER A 216 -17.67 -11.46 -14.66
CA SER A 216 -18.85 -11.26 -13.81
C SER A 216 -18.61 -11.65 -12.34
N SER A 217 -17.80 -12.68 -12.09
CA SER A 217 -17.35 -13.03 -10.73
C SER A 217 -16.41 -11.96 -10.17
N LEU A 218 -15.53 -11.43 -11.00
CA LEU A 218 -14.55 -10.40 -10.63
C LEU A 218 -15.24 -9.08 -10.27
N LEU A 219 -16.25 -8.64 -11.03
CA LEU A 219 -17.07 -7.47 -10.70
C LEU A 219 -17.77 -7.61 -9.33
N LYS A 220 -18.36 -8.78 -9.07
CA LYS A 220 -18.97 -9.04 -7.74
C LYS A 220 -17.93 -9.06 -6.63
N LYS A 221 -16.71 -9.53 -6.90
CA LYS A 221 -15.60 -9.52 -5.94
C LYS A 221 -15.17 -8.08 -5.66
N TRP A 222 -14.94 -7.27 -6.69
CA TRP A 222 -14.56 -5.87 -6.56
C TRP A 222 -15.52 -5.09 -5.64
N ILE A 223 -16.84 -5.16 -5.91
CA ILE A 223 -17.86 -4.48 -5.10
C ILE A 223 -17.83 -4.95 -3.64
N ARG A 224 -17.66 -6.25 -3.41
CA ARG A 224 -17.66 -6.84 -2.06
C ARG A 224 -16.38 -6.49 -1.29
N ASP A 225 -15.27 -6.37 -1.98
CA ASP A 225 -13.94 -6.17 -1.41
C ASP A 225 -13.62 -4.69 -1.19
N LEU A 226 -14.45 -3.75 -1.66
CA LEU A 226 -14.34 -2.34 -1.23
C LEU A 226 -14.21 -2.27 0.30
N PRO A 227 -13.46 -1.32 0.88
CA PRO A 227 -13.47 -1.11 2.33
C PRO A 227 -14.86 -0.71 2.82
N GLU A 228 -15.40 0.35 2.25
CA GLU A 228 -16.74 0.85 2.57
C GLU A 228 -17.82 0.21 1.65
N PRO A 229 -18.99 -0.16 2.18
CA PRO A 229 -20.10 -0.65 1.37
C PRO A 229 -20.69 0.45 0.48
N LEU A 230 -21.26 0.07 -0.67
CA LEU A 230 -21.87 1.04 -1.60
C LEU A 230 -23.07 1.79 -1.00
N PHE A 231 -23.74 1.18 -0.03
CA PHE A 231 -24.80 1.80 0.76
C PHE A 231 -24.28 2.02 2.18
N SER A 232 -24.37 3.26 2.67
CA SER A 232 -24.05 3.56 4.06
C SER A 232 -25.05 2.90 5.02
N GLU A 233 -24.63 2.70 6.27
CA GLU A 233 -25.45 2.05 7.31
C GLU A 233 -26.84 2.71 7.46
N ASP A 234 -26.92 4.03 7.38
CA ASP A 234 -28.18 4.78 7.45
C ASP A 234 -29.14 4.43 6.31
N ILE A 235 -28.61 4.26 5.09
CA ILE A 235 -29.41 3.87 3.92
C ILE A 235 -29.86 2.42 4.05
N ILE A 236 -28.96 1.53 4.47
CA ILE A 236 -29.28 0.12 4.75
C ILE A 236 -30.38 0.03 5.81
N ALA A 237 -30.27 0.77 6.92
CA ALA A 237 -31.27 0.80 7.97
C ALA A 237 -32.63 1.30 7.47
N LYS A 238 -32.67 2.34 6.62
CA LYS A 238 -33.92 2.81 5.98
C LYS A 238 -34.56 1.73 5.11
N ILE A 239 -33.76 1.01 4.32
CA ILE A 239 -34.23 -0.08 3.47
C ILE A 239 -34.79 -1.24 4.33
N GLN A 240 -34.05 -1.63 5.36
CA GLN A 240 -34.42 -2.73 6.26
C GLN A 240 -35.59 -2.38 7.20
N THR A 241 -35.84 -1.10 7.49
CA THR A 241 -36.98 -0.66 8.31
C THR A 241 -38.21 -0.32 7.49
N ASN A 242 -38.13 -0.28 6.16
CA ASN A 242 -39.28 -0.03 5.29
C ASN A 242 -40.43 -1.01 5.60
N THR A 243 -41.62 -0.47 5.84
CA THR A 243 -42.86 -1.18 6.19
C THR A 243 -43.92 -1.09 5.10
N VAL A 244 -43.69 -0.31 4.05
CA VAL A 244 -44.63 -0.05 2.96
C VAL A 244 -44.35 -1.04 1.84
N ASP A 245 -44.92 -2.26 1.91
CA ASP A 245 -45.02 -3.29 0.86
C ASP A 245 -43.87 -3.37 -0.19
N TYR A 246 -42.62 -3.12 0.24
CA TYR A 246 -41.43 -3.05 -0.62
C TYR A 246 -41.48 -1.99 -1.74
N GLU A 247 -42.24 -0.91 -1.53
CA GLU A 247 -42.19 0.27 -2.38
C GLU A 247 -40.98 1.14 -1.98
N PHE A 248 -40.07 1.35 -2.93
CA PHE A 248 -38.84 2.10 -2.71
C PHE A 248 -38.76 3.23 -3.74
N ASP A 249 -38.58 4.45 -3.25
CA ASP A 249 -38.25 5.61 -4.08
C ASP A 249 -36.75 5.59 -4.40
N ILE A 250 -36.41 4.89 -5.48
CA ILE A 250 -35.01 4.65 -5.87
C ILE A 250 -34.28 5.95 -6.17
N ASP A 251 -34.94 6.91 -6.81
CA ASP A 251 -34.34 8.21 -7.15
C ASP A 251 -33.97 9.00 -5.88
N ASN A 252 -34.89 9.07 -4.91
CA ASN A 252 -34.61 9.71 -3.62
C ASN A 252 -33.52 8.99 -2.83
N VAL A 253 -33.53 7.66 -2.81
CA VAL A 253 -32.45 6.88 -2.18
C VAL A 253 -31.10 7.22 -2.82
N LEU A 254 -31.00 7.20 -4.15
CA LEU A 254 -29.77 7.57 -4.87
C LEU A 254 -29.33 9.01 -4.57
N GLN A 255 -30.25 9.97 -4.55
CA GLN A 255 -29.94 11.37 -4.24
C GLN A 255 -29.41 11.57 -2.82
N SER A 256 -29.80 10.70 -1.88
CA SER A 256 -29.34 10.74 -0.49
C SER A 256 -27.97 10.10 -0.23
N ILE A 257 -27.36 9.47 -1.24
CA ILE A 257 -26.05 8.80 -1.12
C ILE A 257 -24.92 9.81 -1.23
N HIS A 258 -24.02 9.74 -0.25
CA HIS A 258 -22.80 10.54 -0.18
C HIS A 258 -21.60 9.67 0.24
N PRO A 259 -20.39 9.97 -0.27
CA PRO A 259 -20.08 11.00 -1.26
C PRO A 259 -20.64 10.69 -2.68
N PRO A 260 -20.74 11.71 -3.58
CA PRO A 260 -21.34 11.57 -4.91
C PRO A 260 -20.83 10.39 -5.75
N VAL A 261 -19.55 10.04 -5.62
CA VAL A 261 -18.93 8.92 -6.34
C VAL A 261 -19.67 7.60 -6.12
N TYR A 262 -20.13 7.31 -4.91
CA TYR A 262 -20.89 6.09 -4.60
C TYR A 262 -22.23 6.07 -5.35
N ARG A 263 -22.88 7.22 -5.47
CA ARG A 263 -24.11 7.38 -6.26
C ARG A 263 -23.83 7.14 -7.74
N TYR A 264 -22.71 7.65 -8.28
CA TYR A 264 -22.33 7.45 -9.68
C TYR A 264 -22.00 5.99 -9.99
N ILE A 265 -21.26 5.31 -9.11
CA ILE A 265 -21.01 3.87 -9.18
C ILE A 265 -22.33 3.10 -9.21
N LEU A 266 -23.25 3.39 -8.30
CA LEU A 266 -24.56 2.73 -8.25
C LEU A 266 -25.37 3.01 -9.51
N LYS A 267 -25.35 4.24 -10.04
CA LYS A 267 -26.00 4.55 -11.32
C LYS A 267 -25.40 3.75 -12.47
N LYS A 268 -24.07 3.67 -12.58
CA LYS A 268 -23.40 2.92 -13.66
C LYS A 268 -23.68 1.42 -13.58
N ILE A 269 -23.61 0.84 -12.38
CA ILE A 269 -24.02 -0.54 -12.10
C ILE A 269 -25.50 -0.74 -12.46
N GLY A 270 -26.36 0.19 -12.04
CA GLY A 270 -27.79 0.18 -12.31
C GLY A 270 -28.11 0.16 -13.80
N LEU A 271 -27.52 1.08 -14.57
CA LEU A 271 -27.67 1.16 -16.03
C LEU A 271 -27.20 -0.12 -16.73
N PHE A 272 -26.03 -0.64 -16.37
CA PHE A 272 -25.54 -1.92 -16.90
C PHE A 272 -26.53 -3.06 -16.67
N PHE A 273 -27.05 -3.20 -15.45
CA PHE A 273 -28.00 -4.26 -15.15
C PHE A 273 -29.38 -4.00 -15.75
N GLY A 274 -29.80 -2.74 -15.86
CA GLY A 274 -31.04 -2.31 -16.51
C GLY A 274 -31.04 -2.67 -18.00
N GLU A 275 -29.90 -2.53 -18.67
CA GLU A 275 -29.67 -3.02 -20.02
C GLU A 275 -29.68 -4.56 -20.05
N LEU A 276 -28.91 -5.24 -19.19
CA LEU A 276 -28.84 -6.72 -19.15
C LEU A 276 -30.21 -7.40 -19.04
N ILE A 277 -31.17 -6.80 -18.30
CA ILE A 277 -32.50 -7.38 -18.07
C ILE A 277 -33.57 -6.94 -19.08
N GLN A 278 -33.17 -6.29 -20.17
CA GLN A 278 -34.08 -6.06 -21.30
C GLN A 278 -34.59 -7.39 -21.85
N ASP A 279 -35.82 -7.39 -22.36
CA ASP A 279 -36.54 -8.61 -22.73
C ASP A 279 -35.84 -9.38 -23.87
N GLU A 280 -35.10 -8.66 -24.72
CA GLU A 280 -34.30 -9.22 -25.82
C GLU A 280 -33.18 -10.17 -25.35
N HIS A 281 -32.53 -9.88 -24.21
CA HIS A 281 -31.43 -10.68 -23.69
C HIS A 281 -31.91 -11.91 -22.90
N TYR A 282 -33.12 -11.87 -22.33
CA TYR A 282 -33.64 -12.92 -21.45
C TYR A 282 -33.63 -14.31 -22.09
N SER A 283 -33.92 -14.38 -23.39
CA SER A 283 -33.99 -15.65 -24.13
C SER A 283 -32.66 -16.41 -24.13
N LEU A 284 -31.53 -15.71 -24.05
CA LEU A 284 -30.18 -16.26 -24.02
C LEU A 284 -29.63 -16.33 -22.59
N THR A 285 -29.70 -15.23 -21.84
CA THR A 285 -29.10 -15.16 -20.50
C THR A 285 -29.86 -15.98 -19.47
N LYS A 286 -31.19 -16.14 -19.63
CA LYS A 286 -32.10 -16.67 -18.59
C LYS A 286 -32.08 -15.87 -17.28
N MET A 287 -31.55 -14.66 -17.31
CA MET A 287 -31.44 -13.78 -16.15
C MET A 287 -32.47 -12.66 -16.25
N ASN A 288 -33.28 -12.52 -15.21
CA ASN A 288 -34.25 -11.44 -15.05
C ASN A 288 -34.02 -10.76 -13.68
N GLN A 289 -34.81 -9.73 -13.38
CA GLN A 289 -34.75 -9.00 -12.11
C GLN A 289 -34.94 -9.90 -10.89
N ASP A 290 -35.76 -10.96 -10.99
CA ASP A 290 -35.99 -11.89 -9.88
C ASP A 290 -34.74 -12.73 -9.60
N ASN A 291 -34.08 -13.24 -10.65
CA ASN A 291 -32.87 -14.02 -10.51
C ASN A 291 -31.69 -13.17 -10.04
N LEU A 292 -31.51 -11.98 -10.63
CA LEU A 292 -30.39 -11.09 -10.32
C LEU A 292 -30.52 -10.43 -8.94
N SER A 293 -31.73 -10.09 -8.49
CA SER A 293 -31.90 -9.47 -7.17
C SER A 293 -31.41 -10.36 -6.03
N VAL A 294 -31.63 -11.68 -6.11
CA VAL A 294 -31.12 -12.65 -5.13
C VAL A 294 -29.59 -12.74 -5.14
N ILE A 295 -28.97 -12.59 -6.32
CA ILE A 295 -27.52 -12.70 -6.51
C ILE A 295 -26.80 -11.40 -6.09
N LEU A 296 -27.39 -10.25 -6.43
CA LEU A 296 -26.79 -8.93 -6.22
C LEU A 296 -27.03 -8.39 -4.82
N ALA A 297 -28.12 -8.74 -4.14
CA ALA A 297 -28.36 -8.33 -2.75
C ALA A 297 -27.16 -8.60 -1.82
N PRO A 298 -26.61 -9.82 -1.72
CA PRO A 298 -25.44 -10.06 -0.87
C PRO A 298 -24.15 -9.39 -1.37
N THR A 299 -24.11 -8.98 -2.64
CA THR A 299 -22.96 -8.24 -3.21
C THR A 299 -23.02 -6.76 -2.82
N LEU A 300 -24.21 -6.15 -2.87
CA LEU A 300 -24.39 -4.72 -2.61
C LEU A 300 -24.51 -4.37 -1.11
N PHE A 301 -25.09 -5.26 -0.29
CA PHE A 301 -25.41 -4.99 1.12
C PHE A 301 -24.41 -5.58 2.12
N LYS A 302 -23.20 -5.98 1.67
CA LYS A 302 -22.11 -6.62 2.45
C LYS A 302 -22.52 -7.15 3.82
N ILE A 303 -22.60 -8.48 3.95
CA ILE A 303 -22.88 -9.13 5.23
C ILE A 303 -21.64 -9.01 6.12
N ILE A 304 -21.57 -7.97 6.97
CA ILE A 304 -20.47 -7.76 7.93
C ILE A 304 -20.82 -8.46 9.25
N PRO A 305 -20.08 -9.50 9.66
CA PRO A 305 -20.28 -10.13 10.97
C PRO A 305 -19.98 -9.15 12.09
N SER A 306 -20.97 -8.84 12.92
CA SER A 306 -20.71 -8.10 14.15
C SER A 306 -19.83 -8.94 15.07
N ALA A 307 -18.68 -8.39 15.50
CA ALA A 307 -17.69 -9.05 16.34
C ALA A 307 -18.27 -9.63 17.65
N ASN A 308 -19.42 -9.11 18.09
CA ASN A 308 -20.07 -9.50 19.35
C ASN A 308 -21.35 -10.34 19.16
N ALA A 309 -21.78 -10.61 17.93
CA ALA A 309 -22.98 -11.40 17.67
C ALA A 309 -22.65 -12.91 17.70
N THR A 310 -23.43 -13.68 18.46
CA THR A 310 -23.37 -15.13 18.33
C THR A 310 -23.78 -15.53 16.91
N SER A 311 -23.11 -16.54 16.34
CA SER A 311 -23.32 -16.94 14.94
C SER A 311 -24.79 -17.23 14.58
N SER A 312 -25.61 -17.64 15.56
CA SER A 312 -27.04 -17.86 15.37
C SER A 312 -27.88 -16.57 15.35
N ALA A 313 -27.59 -15.60 16.22
CA ALA A 313 -28.29 -14.31 16.23
C ALA A 313 -27.96 -13.51 14.96
N PHE A 314 -26.70 -13.53 14.55
CA PHE A 314 -26.25 -12.94 13.29
C PHE A 314 -26.95 -13.54 12.08
N LEU A 315 -26.98 -14.87 11.97
CA LEU A 315 -27.66 -15.54 10.87
C LEU A 315 -29.16 -15.20 10.82
N LEU A 316 -29.83 -15.12 11.97
CA LEU A 316 -31.23 -14.74 12.02
C LEU A 316 -31.47 -13.30 11.57
N ASP A 317 -30.55 -12.39 11.89
CA ASP A 317 -30.66 -10.99 11.47
C ASP A 317 -30.45 -10.84 9.96
N VAL A 318 -29.42 -11.49 9.41
CA VAL A 318 -29.19 -11.59 7.97
C VAL A 318 -30.42 -12.15 7.24
N LEU A 319 -30.99 -13.25 7.71
CA LEU A 319 -32.18 -13.87 7.09
C LEU A 319 -33.44 -13.00 7.19
N LYS A 320 -33.59 -12.20 8.25
CA LYS A 320 -34.72 -11.27 8.39
C LYS A 320 -34.66 -10.14 7.37
N ASN A 321 -33.47 -9.58 7.18
CA ASN A 321 -33.25 -8.42 6.34
C ASN A 321 -33.11 -8.78 4.85
N GLN A 322 -32.65 -9.99 4.55
CA GLN A 322 -32.45 -10.50 3.18
C GLN A 322 -33.66 -10.30 2.27
N LYS A 323 -34.89 -10.52 2.77
CA LYS A 323 -36.10 -10.33 1.95
C LYS A 323 -36.29 -8.88 1.51
N LYS A 324 -35.99 -7.92 2.39
CA LYS A 324 -36.12 -6.48 2.11
C LYS A 324 -35.00 -6.00 1.20
N GLU A 325 -33.79 -6.49 1.40
CA GLU A 325 -32.64 -6.21 0.53
C GLU A 325 -32.89 -6.73 -0.89
N ILE A 326 -33.32 -7.99 -1.04
CA ILE A 326 -33.68 -8.56 -2.34
C ILE A 326 -34.79 -7.74 -3.01
N ALA A 327 -35.83 -7.38 -2.26
CA ALA A 327 -36.92 -6.58 -2.82
C ALA A 327 -36.46 -5.18 -3.24
N PHE A 328 -35.56 -4.54 -2.47
CA PHE A 328 -34.94 -3.28 -2.84
C PHE A 328 -34.13 -3.42 -4.12
N VAL A 329 -33.24 -4.42 -4.21
CA VAL A 329 -32.45 -4.65 -5.43
C VAL A 329 -33.36 -4.89 -6.62
N LYS A 330 -34.45 -5.65 -6.46
CA LYS A 330 -35.43 -5.83 -7.53
C LYS A 330 -36.04 -4.51 -8.00
N SER A 331 -36.45 -3.64 -7.08
CA SER A 331 -36.99 -2.31 -7.42
C SER A 331 -35.95 -1.41 -8.07
N PHE A 332 -34.70 -1.46 -7.58
CA PHE A 332 -33.55 -0.78 -8.18
C PHE A 332 -33.30 -1.23 -9.63
N LEU A 333 -33.29 -2.54 -9.88
CA LEU A 333 -33.13 -3.10 -11.22
C LEU A 333 -34.26 -2.67 -12.17
N LEU A 334 -35.50 -2.69 -11.69
CA LEU A 334 -36.66 -2.27 -12.49
C LEU A 334 -36.65 -0.77 -12.79
N TYR A 335 -36.19 0.06 -11.85
CA TYR A 335 -36.00 1.49 -12.05
C TYR A 335 -35.03 1.75 -13.21
N PHE A 336 -33.85 1.11 -13.20
CA PHE A 336 -32.87 1.29 -14.28
C PHE A 336 -33.25 0.61 -15.59
N LYS A 337 -34.02 -0.50 -15.56
CA LYS A 337 -34.60 -1.08 -16.78
C LYS A 337 -35.49 -0.07 -17.50
N GLN A 338 -36.33 0.65 -16.75
CA GLN A 338 -37.19 1.67 -17.32
C GLN A 338 -36.40 2.90 -17.78
N GLN A 339 -35.39 3.31 -17.02
CA GLN A 339 -34.53 4.42 -17.39
C GLN A 339 -33.78 4.15 -18.71
N PHE A 340 -33.20 2.96 -18.86
CA PHE A 340 -32.55 2.54 -20.11
C PHE A 340 -33.49 2.62 -21.32
N ILE A 341 -34.76 2.23 -21.15
CA ILE A 341 -35.77 2.35 -22.21
C ILE A 341 -36.04 3.82 -22.55
N ASN A 342 -36.09 4.70 -21.54
CA ASN A 342 -36.37 6.11 -21.74
C ASN A 342 -35.21 6.85 -22.43
N ASP A 343 -33.97 6.48 -22.13
CA ASP A 343 -32.79 7.15 -22.68
C ASP A 343 -32.52 6.75 -24.15
N ASN A 344 -33.06 5.61 -24.60
CA ASN A 344 -32.92 5.07 -25.96
C ASN A 344 -34.14 5.27 -26.87
N ASN A 345 -35.19 5.94 -26.40
CA ASN A 345 -36.38 6.32 -27.18
C ASN A 345 -36.44 7.84 -27.37
#